data_AF-A0A0F9BQA5-F1
#
_entry.id   AF-A0A0F9BQA5-F1
#
_cell.length_a   1.000
_cell.length_b   1.000
_cell.length_c   1.000
_cell.angle_alpha   90.00
_cell.angle_beta   90.00
_cell.angle_gamma   90.00
#
_symmetry.space_group_name_H-M   'P 1'
#
loop_
_entity.id
_entity.type
_entity.pdbx_description
1 polymer ?
#
loop_
_entity_poly.entity_id
_entity_poly.type
_entity_poly.pdbx_seq_one_letter_code
_entity_poly.pdbx_strand_id
1 'polypeptide(L)' 'MLVQAVNHALMVLSWFENLPKDDVPPRNLWWSGDMLDDWFEEVERRRKKKSSGKKSTYEAADEVPSMGNQLVDDEQRIPR' A
#
# COMPACT_ATOMS: atom_id res chain seq x y z
N MET A 1 -1.05 3.40 30.98
CA MET A 1 -2.14 4.10 30.27
C MET A 1 -1.64 5.14 29.27
N LEU A 2 -0.75 6.07 29.65
CA LEU A 2 -0.21 7.08 28.70
C LEU A 2 0.47 6.44 27.47
N VAL A 3 1.35 5.46 27.69
CA VAL A 3 2.06 4.76 26.60
C VAL A 3 1.09 4.11 25.60
N GLN A 4 0.01 3.51 26.08
CA GLN A 4 -1.01 2.89 25.21
C GLN A 4 -1.77 3.94 24.40
N ALA A 5 -2.13 5.08 25.01
CA ALA A 5 -2.80 6.17 24.31
C ALA A 5 -1.90 6.79 23.23
N VAL A 6 -0.61 6.96 23.51
CA VAL A 6 0.38 7.45 22.54
C VAL A 6 0.56 6.45 21.39
N ASN A 7 0.72 5.16 21.69
CA ASN A 7 0.83 4.13 20.66
C ASN A 7 -0.42 4.08 19.76
N HIS A 8 -1.60 4.21 20.36
CA HIS A 8 -2.85 4.25 19.62
C HIS A 8 -2.94 5.47 18.71
N ALA A 9 -2.54 6.65 19.20
CA ALA A 9 -2.49 7.87 18.40
C ALA A 9 -1.50 7.74 17.22
N LEU A 10 -0.32 7.17 17.47
CA LEU A 10 0.69 6.93 16.41
C LEU A 10 0.18 5.93 15.36
N MET A 11 -0.54 4.88 15.78
CA MET A 11 -1.18 3.94 14.86
C MET A 11 -2.20 4.64 13.96
N VAL A 12 -3.07 5.48 14.54
CA VAL A 12 -4.05 6.25 13.78
C VAL A 12 -3.37 7.20 12.80
N LEU A 13 -2.33 7.93 13.23
CA LEU A 13 -1.58 8.83 12.36
C LEU A 13 -0.93 8.08 11.19
N SER A 14 -0.34 6.91 11.47
CA SER A 14 0.24 6.04 10.45
C SER A 14 -0.76 5.64 9.36
N TRP A 15 -2.05 5.49 9.68
CA TRP A 15 -3.08 5.22 8.67
C TRP A 15 -3.23 6.37 7.67
N PHE A 16 -3.18 7.62 8.11
CA PHE A 16 -3.31 8.78 7.22
C PHE A 16 -2.09 9.02 6.34
N GLU A 17 -0.91 8.58 6.80
CA GLU A 17 0.34 8.72 6.04
C GLU A 17 0.53 7.57 5.02
N ASN A 18 0.13 6.35 5.39
CA ASN A 18 0.48 5.15 4.63
C ASN A 18 -0.68 4.52 3.86
N LEU A 19 -1.94 4.84 4.18
CA LEU A 19 -3.10 4.28 3.49
C LEU A 19 -3.71 5.28 2.49
N PRO A 20 -4.19 4.79 1.33
CA PRO A 20 -5.09 5.55 0.49
C PRO A 20 -6.31 6.01 1.31
N LYS A 21 -6.85 7.20 0.97
CA LYS A 21 -7.99 7.78 1.71
C LYS A 21 -9.19 6.84 1.87
N ASP A 22 -9.44 6.00 0.87
CA ASP A 22 -10.57 5.04 0.86
C ASP A 22 -10.35 3.80 1.74
N ASP A 23 -9.10 3.57 2.16
CA ASP A 23 -8.70 2.43 2.99
C ASP A 23 -8.54 2.82 4.47
N VAL A 24 -8.60 4.11 4.80
CA VAL A 24 -8.56 4.60 6.19
C VAL A 24 -9.85 4.20 6.92
N PRO A 25 -9.77 3.56 8.11
CA PRO A 25 -10.94 3.20 8.88
C PRO A 25 -11.75 4.43 9.32
N PRO A 26 -13.09 4.40 9.27
CA PRO A 26 -13.90 5.48 9.82
C PRO A 26 -13.72 5.58 11.35
N ARG A 27 -13.83 6.81 11.87
CA ARG A 27 -13.51 7.16 13.26
C ARG A 27 -14.27 6.31 14.29
N ASN A 28 -15.45 5.83 13.94
CA ASN A 28 -16.28 5.02 14.82
C ASN A 28 -15.77 3.59 15.04
N LEU A 29 -14.75 3.15 14.29
CA LEU A 29 -14.17 1.82 14.46
C LEU A 29 -12.87 1.86 15.27
N TRP A 30 -12.27 3.04 15.46
CA TRP A 30 -10.90 3.15 15.99
C TRP A 30 -10.72 2.55 17.37
N TRP A 31 -11.76 2.54 18.20
CA TRP A 31 -11.69 2.01 19.56
C TRP A 31 -11.90 0.49 19.66
N SER A 32 -12.35 -0.17 18.60
CA SER A 32 -12.66 -1.60 18.60
C SER A 32 -11.65 -2.34 17.73
N GLY A 33 -10.81 -3.17 18.35
CA GLY A 33 -9.83 -4.00 17.65
C GLY A 33 -10.50 -4.91 16.63
N ASP A 34 -11.53 -5.66 17.05
CA ASP A 34 -12.26 -6.59 16.18
C ASP A 34 -12.83 -5.90 14.93
N MET A 35 -13.41 -4.71 15.08
CA MET A 35 -13.97 -3.94 13.96
C MET A 35 -12.89 -3.36 13.04
N LEU A 36 -11.70 -3.07 13.56
CA LEU A 36 -10.55 -2.67 12.74
C LEU A 36 -10.03 -3.86 11.92
N ASP A 37 -9.96 -5.04 12.52
CA ASP A 37 -9.54 -6.27 11.85
C ASP A 37 -10.49 -6.59 10.69
N ASP A 38 -11.80 -6.58 10.94
CA ASP A 38 -12.83 -6.76 9.90
C ASP A 38 -12.71 -5.72 8.77
N TRP A 39 -12.45 -4.45 9.12
CA TRP A 39 -12.24 -3.40 8.12
C TRP A 39 -11.02 -3.68 7.25
N PHE A 40 -9.89 -4.07 7.84
CA PHE A 40 -8.67 -4.33 7.09
C PHE A 40 -8.75 -5.60 6.24
N GLU A 41 -9.46 -6.63 6.69
CA GLU A 41 -9.76 -7.80 5.86
C GLU A 41 -10.58 -7.43 4.62
N GLU A 42 -11.61 -6.58 4.80
CA GLU A 42 -12.41 -6.07 3.69
C GLU A 42 -11.56 -5.19 2.74
N VAL A 43 -10.69 -4.33 3.26
CA VAL A 43 -9.73 -3.56 2.44
C VAL A 43 -8.87 -4.51 1.58
N GLU A 44 -8.33 -5.57 2.17
CA GLU A 44 -7.53 -6.56 1.45
C GLU A 44 -8.34 -7.26 0.36
N ARG A 45 -9.58 -7.66 0.67
CA ARG A 45 -10.50 -8.26 -0.30
C ARG A 45 -10.81 -7.33 -1.47
N ARG A 46 -11.04 -6.04 -1.21
CA ARG A 46 -11.24 -5.02 -2.26
C ARG A 46 -10.01 -4.86 -3.15
N ARG A 47 -8.81 -4.85 -2.56
CA ARG A 47 -7.53 -4.77 -3.30
C ARG A 47 -7.33 -6.01 -4.19
N LYS A 48 -7.59 -7.21 -3.67
CA LYS A 48 -7.55 -8.47 -4.43
C LYS A 48 -8.56 -8.49 -5.58
N LYS A 49 -9.79 -8.00 -5.35
CA LYS A 49 -10.81 -7.92 -6.42
C LYS A 49 -10.42 -6.95 -7.53
N LYS A 50 -9.84 -5.80 -7.16
CA LYS A 50 -9.33 -4.81 -8.13
C LYS A 50 -8.18 -5.36 -8.96
N SER A 51 -7.27 -6.14 -8.37
CA SER A 51 -6.18 -6.79 -9.11
C SER A 51 -6.66 -7.95 -9.98
N SER A 52 -7.61 -8.77 -9.51
CA SER A 52 -8.16 -9.90 -10.29
C SER A 52 -9.06 -9.48 -11.46
N GLY A 53 -9.63 -8.27 -11.42
CA GLY A 53 -10.43 -7.71 -12.51
C GLY A 53 -9.63 -7.32 -13.76
N LYS A 54 -8.29 -7.32 -13.67
CA LYS A 54 -7.38 -7.15 -14.80
C LYS A 54 -6.90 -8.52 -15.31
N LYS A 55 -7.83 -9.45 -15.53
CA LYS A 55 -7.57 -10.54 -16.50
C LYS A 55 -7.57 -9.87 -17.88
N SER A 56 -6.39 -9.43 -18.29
CA SER A 56 -6.11 -9.10 -19.69
C SER A 56 -6.58 -10.27 -20.54
N THR A 57 -7.60 -10.04 -21.36
CA THR A 57 -7.98 -10.94 -22.45
C THR A 57 -6.89 -10.85 -23.52
N TYR A 58 -5.70 -11.36 -23.21
CA TYR A 58 -4.61 -11.62 -24.15
C TYR A 58 -3.93 -12.91 -23.68
N GLU A 59 -4.60 -14.03 -23.88
CA GLU A 59 -3.86 -15.24 -24.20
C GLU A 59 -3.35 -15.07 -25.65
N ALA A 60 -2.06 -15.33 -25.86
CA ALA A 60 -1.32 -15.23 -27.12
C ALA A 60 -0.85 -13.83 -27.56
N ALA A 61 0.31 -13.40 -27.05
CA ALA A 61 1.49 -13.09 -27.87
C ALA A 61 2.53 -12.32 -27.03
N ASP A 62 3.74 -12.88 -27.00
CA ASP A 62 5.03 -12.24 -26.73
C ASP A 62 5.31 -11.53 -25.39
N GLU A 63 6.40 -12.00 -24.80
CA GLU A 63 7.38 -11.31 -23.96
C GLU A 63 7.17 -9.80 -23.76
N VAL A 64 7.02 -9.38 -22.50
CA VAL A 64 7.29 -8.00 -22.09
C VAL A 64 8.51 -8.00 -21.18
N PRO A 65 9.64 -7.38 -21.59
CA PRO A 65 10.88 -7.37 -20.84
C PRO A 65 10.74 -6.71 -19.47
N SER A 66 11.29 -7.34 -18.44
CA SER A 66 11.47 -6.75 -17.12
C SER A 66 12.30 -5.47 -17.23
N MET A 67 11.69 -4.30 -17.03
CA MET A 67 12.44 -3.05 -16.86
C MET A 67 13.35 -3.21 -15.62
N GLY A 68 14.64 -3.40 -15.86
CA GLY A 68 15.67 -3.25 -14.84
C GLY A 68 15.82 -1.78 -14.52
N ASN A 69 15.59 -1.39 -13.28
CA ASN A 69 15.95 -0.07 -12.79
C ASN A 69 17.48 0.05 -12.81
N GLN A 70 18.04 0.59 -13.89
CA GLN A 70 19.43 1.03 -13.93
C GLN A 70 19.56 2.30 -13.08
N LEU A 71 20.23 2.14 -11.93
CA LEU A 71 20.80 3.26 -11.19
C LEU A 71 21.83 3.93 -12.11
N VAL A 72 21.62 5.21 -12.39
CA VAL A 72 22.56 6.03 -13.15
C VAL A 72 23.72 6.36 -12.21
N ASP A 73 24.86 5.68 -12.36
CA ASP A 73 26.11 6.07 -11.74
C ASP A 73 26.67 7.28 -12.53
N ASP A 74 26.19 8.47 -12.20
CA ASP A 74 26.80 9.75 -12.57
C ASP A 74 28.06 9.97 -11.71
N GLU A 75 29.21 9.43 -12.15
CA GLU A 75 30.50 10.00 -11.74
C GLU A 75 31.34 10.37 -12.97
N GLN A 76 31.50 11.68 -13.11
CA GLN A 76 32.02 12.41 -14.24
C GLN A 76 33.48 12.07 -14.55
N ARG A 77 33.75 11.49 -15.73
CA ARG A 77 35.10 11.45 -16.30
C ARG A 77 35.27 12.63 -17.26
N ILE A 78 35.78 13.74 -16.73
CA ILE A 78 36.16 14.93 -17.51
C ILE A 78 37.45 14.61 -18.32
N PRO A 79 37.48 14.82 -19.64
CA PRO A 79 38.68 14.63 -20.45
C PRO A 79 39.56 15.88 -20.53
N ARG A 80 40.88 15.70 -20.46
CA ARG A 80 41.88 16.49 -21.20
C ARG A 80 42.89 15.54 -21.82
#